data_AF-Q253R8-F1
#
_entry.id   AF-Q253R8-F1
#
_cell.length_a   1.000
_cell.length_b   1.000
_cell.length_c   1.000
_cell.angle_alpha   90.00
_cell.angle_beta   90.00
_cell.angle_gamma   90.00
#
_symmetry.space_group_name_H-M   'P 1'
#
loop_
_entity.id
_entity.type
_entity.pdbx_description
1 polymer ?
#
loop_
_entity_poly.entity_id
_entity_poly.type
_entity_poly.pdbx_seq_one_letter_code
_entity_poly.pdbx_strand_id
1 'polypeptide(L)'
;MSRNDLDSLAQELSFLQNQLDSLDSLDDILVTYEKMFSLIHQGLNEILVKDQQCYILSVQSNGTILKDALDQPVLQTFAMTIRL
;
A
#
# COMPACT_ATOMS: atom_id res chain seq x y z
N MET A 1 4.03 6.23 4.75
CA MET A 1 5.06 5.46 4.01
C MET A 1 5.50 6.24 2.80
N SER A 2 6.82 6.35 2.62
CA SER A 2 7.40 6.99 1.44
C SER A 2 7.18 6.11 0.22
N ARG A 3 6.97 6.74 -0.94
CA ARG A 3 6.90 6.12 -2.28
C ARG A 3 7.97 5.02 -2.49
N ASN A 4 9.11 5.19 -1.82
CA ASN A 4 10.27 4.31 -1.79
C ASN A 4 9.97 2.83 -1.43
N ASP A 5 8.97 2.54 -0.60
CA ASP A 5 8.73 1.16 -0.13
C ASP A 5 8.10 0.29 -1.23
N LEU A 6 7.13 0.83 -1.98
CA LEU A 6 6.50 0.14 -3.11
C LEU A 6 7.45 0.05 -4.32
N ASP A 7 8.25 1.09 -4.54
CA ASP A 7 9.27 1.11 -5.59
C ASP A 7 10.33 0.02 -5.33
N SER A 8 10.70 -0.21 -4.06
CA SER A 8 11.61 -1.30 -3.66
C SER A 8 11.01 -2.68 -3.95
N LEU A 9 9.72 -2.89 -3.62
CA LEU A 9 9.02 -4.16 -3.92
C LEU A 9 8.97 -4.42 -5.44
N ALA A 10 8.67 -3.39 -6.24
CA ALA A 10 8.64 -3.49 -7.69
C ALA A 10 10.02 -3.82 -8.27
N GLN A 11 11.08 -3.22 -7.72
CA GLN A 11 12.45 -3.51 -8.14
C GLN A 11 12.86 -4.95 -7.83
N GLU A 12 12.51 -5.45 -6.64
CA GLU A 12 12.82 -6.84 -6.26
C GLU A 12 12.03 -7.86 -7.09
N LEU A 13 10.76 -7.58 -7.41
CA LEU A 13 9.97 -8.40 -8.33
C LEU A 13 10.60 -8.47 -9.73
N SER A 14 11.05 -7.32 -10.26
CA SER A 14 11.73 -7.27 -11.55
C SER A 14 13.02 -8.09 -11.55
N PHE A 15 13.79 -8.02 -10.46
CA PHE A 15 15.00 -8.82 -10.30
C PHE A 15 14.72 -10.33 -10.24
N LEU A 16 13.70 -10.76 -9.49
CA LEU A 16 13.31 -12.18 -9.42
C LEU A 16 12.80 -12.69 -10.77
N GLN A 17 12.05 -11.88 -11.49
CA GLN A 17 11.58 -12.22 -12.84
C GLN A 17 12.76 -12.45 -13.80
N ASN A 18 13.78 -11.60 -13.77
CA ASN A 18 14.97 -11.78 -14.60
C ASN A 18 15.81 -12.99 -14.18
N GLN A 19 15.78 -13.39 -12.91
CA GLN A 19 16.48 -14.58 -12.44
C GLN A 19 15.85 -15.88 -12.95
N LEU A 20 14.52 -15.93 -13.13
CA LEU A 20 13.82 -17.13 -13.61
C LEU A 20 14.38 -17.63 -14.94
N ASP A 21 14.83 -16.73 -15.82
CA ASP A 21 15.42 -17.08 -17.12
C ASP A 21 16.77 -17.83 -16.99
N SER A 22 17.40 -17.80 -15.81
CA SER A 22 18.69 -18.40 -15.53
C SER A 22 18.64 -19.63 -14.61
N LEU A 23 17.45 -20.02 -14.15
CA LEU A 23 17.26 -21.15 -13.25
C LEU A 23 16.97 -22.43 -14.03
N ASP A 24 17.73 -23.48 -13.76
CA ASP A 24 17.58 -24.79 -14.42
C ASP A 24 16.90 -25.84 -13.53
N SER A 25 16.76 -25.56 -12.23
CA SER A 25 16.14 -26.46 -11.24
C SER A 25 14.67 -26.11 -11.04
N LEU A 26 13.79 -27.11 -11.14
CA LEU A 26 12.37 -26.93 -10.85
C LEU A 26 12.13 -26.43 -9.42
N ASP A 27 12.90 -26.93 -8.44
CA ASP A 27 12.74 -26.51 -7.04
C ASP A 27 13.11 -25.02 -6.87
N ASP A 28 14.19 -24.56 -7.50
CA ASP A 28 14.61 -23.16 -7.42
C ASP A 28 13.62 -22.23 -8.14
N ILE A 29 13.04 -22.69 -9.25
CA ILE A 29 11.97 -21.99 -9.96
C ILE A 29 10.74 -21.84 -9.06
N LEU A 30 10.31 -22.91 -8.38
CA LEU A 30 9.15 -22.89 -7.50
C LEU A 30 9.37 -21.96 -6.30
N VAL A 31 10.53 -22.06 -5.64
CA VAL A 31 10.91 -21.15 -4.53
C VAL A 31 10.91 -19.69 -4.97
N THR A 32 11.39 -19.41 -6.19
CA THR A 32 11.39 -18.06 -6.75
C THR A 32 9.96 -17.54 -6.95
N TYR A 33 9.07 -18.36 -7.51
CA TYR A 33 7.65 -18.00 -7.65
C TYR A 33 6.96 -17.78 -6.29
N GLU A 34 7.19 -18.64 -5.30
CA GLU A 34 6.64 -18.46 -3.95
C GLU A 34 7.05 -17.11 -3.34
N LYS A 35 8.33 -16.73 -3.51
CA LYS A 35 8.83 -15.43 -3.07
C LYS A 35 8.15 -14.29 -3.82
N MET A 36 8.00 -14.38 -5.15
CA MET A 36 7.30 -13.37 -5.94
C MET A 36 5.85 -13.20 -5.49
N PHE A 37 5.11 -14.29 -5.28
CA PHE A 37 3.73 -14.23 -4.79
C PHE A 37 3.63 -13.59 -3.40
N SER A 38 4.58 -13.88 -2.51
CA SER A 38 4.63 -13.27 -1.18
C SER A 38 4.82 -11.75 -1.24
N LEU A 39 5.72 -11.27 -2.11
CA LEU A 39 5.96 -9.83 -2.32
C LEU A 39 4.75 -9.13 -2.93
N ILE A 40 4.07 -9.76 -3.90
CA ILE A 40 2.83 -9.23 -4.49
C ILE A 40 1.74 -9.10 -3.41
N HIS A 41 1.55 -10.15 -2.60
CA HIS A 41 0.57 -10.13 -1.52
C HIS A 41 0.88 -9.05 -0.47
N GLN A 42 2.16 -8.86 -0.13
CA GLN A 42 2.59 -7.77 0.75
C GLN A 42 2.23 -6.40 0.15
N GLY A 43 2.63 -6.13 -1.10
CA GLY A 43 2.33 -4.87 -1.76
C GLY A 43 0.83 -4.59 -1.88
N LEU A 44 0.03 -5.62 -2.18
CA LEU A 44 -1.43 -5.49 -2.23
C LEU A 44 -2.03 -5.15 -0.85
N ASN A 45 -1.58 -5.79 0.23
CA ASN A 45 -2.06 -5.44 1.56
C ASN A 45 -1.72 -4.00 1.94
N GLU A 46 -0.53 -3.51 1.58
CA GLU A 46 -0.13 -2.12 1.84
C GLU A 46 -0.97 -1.11 1.03
N ILE A 47 -1.28 -1.42 -0.24
CA ILE A 47 -2.16 -0.60 -1.08
C ILE A 47 -3.59 -0.59 -0.52
N LEU A 48 -4.13 -1.76 -0.19
CA LEU A 48 -5.48 -1.90 0.37
C LEU A 48 -5.63 -1.19 1.72
N VAL A 49 -4.60 -1.22 2.58
CA VAL A 49 -4.61 -0.47 3.85
C VAL A 49 -4.61 1.04 3.60
N LYS A 50 -3.93 1.54 2.57
CA LYS A 50 -4.00 2.96 2.18
C LYS A 50 -5.38 3.35 1.67
N ASP A 51 -5.99 2.53 0.83
CA ASP A 51 -7.33 2.80 0.29
C ASP A 51 -8.42 2.70 1.37
N GLN A 52 -8.17 1.95 2.45
CA GLN A 52 -9.07 1.86 3.61
C GLN A 52 -8.97 3.05 4.58
N GLN A 53 -7.98 3.93 4.46
CA GLN A 53 -7.96 5.18 5.23
C GLN A 53 -8.95 6.17 4.61
N CYS A 54 -10.23 6.01 4.94
CA CYS A 54 -11.23 7.02 4.60
C CYS A 54 -10.93 8.31 5.36
N TYR A 55 -10.96 9.45 4.68
CA TYR A 55 -10.87 10.76 5.32
C TYR A 55 -12.25 11.39 5.37
N ILE A 56 -12.64 11.90 6.53
CA ILE A 56 -13.85 12.70 6.70
C ILE A 56 -13.48 14.18 6.67
N LEU A 57 -14.28 14.95 5.94
CA LEU A 57 -14.22 16.41 5.98
C LEU A 57 -14.67 16.90 7.36
N SER A 58 -13.80 17.65 8.04
CA SER A 58 -14.17 18.31 9.29
C SER A 58 -15.15 19.44 8.98
N VAL A 59 -16.26 19.51 9.70
CA VAL A 59 -17.30 20.54 9.53
C VAL A 59 -17.53 21.31 10.83
N GLN A 60 -17.80 22.61 10.70
CA GLN A 60 -18.28 23.46 11.79
C GLN A 60 -19.76 23.16 12.08
N SER A 61 -20.27 23.64 13.23
CA SER A 61 -21.66 23.44 13.64
C SER A 61 -22.70 24.05 12.70
N ASN A 62 -22.31 25.03 11.88
CA ASN A 62 -23.14 25.64 10.84
C ASN A 62 -23.06 24.91 9.48
N GLY A 63 -22.34 23.79 9.40
CA GLY A 63 -22.20 22.97 8.19
C GLY A 63 -21.10 23.42 7.22
N THR A 64 -20.32 24.46 7.53
CA THR A 64 -19.19 24.85 6.68
C THR A 64 -17.98 23.93 6.89
N ILE A 65 -17.17 23.74 5.84
CA ILE A 65 -15.93 22.96 5.92
C ILE A 65 -14.91 23.71 6.77
N LEU A 66 -14.34 23.03 7.76
CA LEU A 66 -13.23 23.54 8.54
C LEU A 66 -11.97 23.55 7.68
N LYS A 67 -11.27 24.68 7.66
CA LYS A 67 -10.03 24.87 6.90
C LYS A 67 -8.88 25.26 7.81
N ASP A 68 -7.65 24.96 7.39
CA ASP A 68 -6.43 25.32 8.10
C ASP A 68 -5.96 26.75 7.77
N ALA A 69 -4.78 27.14 8.27
CA ALA A 69 -4.20 28.46 8.05
C ALA A 69 -3.84 28.76 6.57
N LEU A 70 -3.84 27.74 5.71
CA LEU A 70 -3.57 27.82 4.27
C LEU A 70 -4.85 27.71 3.43
N ASP A 71 -6.01 27.84 4.07
CA ASP A 71 -7.35 27.70 3.45
C ASP A 71 -7.60 26.30 2.85
N GLN A 72 -6.88 25.27 3.32
CA GLN A 72 -7.09 23.89 2.90
C GLN A 72 -8.07 23.17 3.83
N PRO A 73 -8.96 22.29 3.31
CA PRO A 73 -9.85 21.49 4.15
C PRO A 73 -9.11 20.64 5.18
N VAL A 74 -9.52 20.71 6.44
CA VAL A 74 -8.98 19.85 7.51
C VAL A 74 -9.58 18.46 7.38
N LEU A 75 -8.74 17.49 7.00
CA LEU A 75 -9.12 16.07 6.91
C LEU A 75 -8.93 15.39 8.26
N GLN A 76 -9.93 14.63 8.70
CA GLN A 76 -9.82 13.71 9.83
C GLN A 76 -9.79 12.27 9.30
N THR A 77 -8.86 11.47 9.80
CA THR A 77 -8.84 10.04 9.48
C THR A 77 -10.04 9.36 10.12
N PHE A 78 -10.83 8.66 9.30
CA PHE A 78 -11.90 7.80 9.78
C PHE A 78 -11.27 6.51 10.29
N ALA A 79 -11.20 6.36 11.61
CA ALA A 79 -10.85 5.08 12.21
C ALA A 79 -12.08 4.17 12.15
N MET A 80 -12.08 3.18 11.25
CA MET A 80 -12.98 2.03 11.38
C MET A 80 -12.60 1.30 12.66
N THR A 81 -13.34 1.55 13.74
CA THR A 81 -13.24 0.76 14.96
C THR A 81 -13.85 -0.60 14.66
N ILE A 82 -13.01 -1.57 14.32
CA ILE A 82 -13.42 -2.97 14.28
C ILE A 82 -13.71 -3.36 15.74
N ARG A 83 -14.99 -3.39 16.12
CA ARG A 83 -15.40 -4.07 17.34
C ARG A 83 -15.37 -5.57 17.04
N LEU A 84 -14.32 -6.24 17.49
CA LEU A 84 -14.27 -7.70 17.62
C LEU A 84 -15.27 -8.16 18.69
#